data_AF-A0A2K3MII4-F1
#
_entry.id   AF-A0A2K3MII4-F1
#
_cell.length_a   1.000
_cell.length_b   1.000
_cell.length_c   1.000
_cell.angle_alpha   90.00
_cell.angle_beta   90.00
_cell.angle_gamma   90.00
#
_symmetry.space_group_name_H-M   'P 1'
#
loop_
_entity.id
_entity.type
_entity.pdbx_description
1 polymer ?
#
loop_
_entity_poly.entity_id
_entity_poly.type
_entity_poly.pdbx_seq_one_letter_code
_entity_poly.pdbx_strand_id
1 'polypeptide(L)'
;RFVQHRTGGLVIWRSGSVMWVYRGDNYQCPMNGNRHSSKGGDEMSDSVMWNQQQPENMTPEETEFDRMLDDFGPRFVDWWDTGILPVDADLLPPTVPDYRTPLRLLPAKMHPRLTNDEHTKMLKLAKALPCHFALGRNRNLQGLACAILKLWEKSLVAKIAVKLGVQNTNNELMALELKIIDKYRLLIKPV
;
A
#
# COMPACT_ATOMS: atom_id res chain seq x y z
N ARG A 1 14.41 -15.98 3.48
CA ARG A 1 15.39 -14.86 3.63
C ARG A 1 14.60 -13.55 3.64
N PHE A 2 14.69 -12.77 4.71
CA PHE A 2 14.09 -11.43 4.76
C PHE A 2 14.94 -10.50 3.89
N VAL A 3 14.30 -9.76 2.98
CA VAL A 3 14.99 -8.78 2.15
C VAL A 3 14.48 -7.41 2.56
N GLN A 4 15.40 -6.57 3.04
CA GLN A 4 15.12 -5.21 3.47
C GLN A 4 15.75 -4.24 2.48
N HIS A 5 14.95 -3.35 1.91
CA HIS A 5 15.44 -2.20 1.15
C HIS A 5 15.15 -0.94 1.96
N ARG A 6 16.21 -0.25 2.39
CA ARG A 6 16.12 1.00 3.15
C ARG A 6 16.35 2.16 2.19
N THR A 7 15.32 2.94 1.93
CA THR A 7 15.43 4.14 1.09
C THR A 7 14.82 5.29 1.88
N GLY A 8 15.67 6.23 2.36
CA GLY A 8 15.39 7.49 3.07
C GLY A 8 14.18 7.62 4.03
N GLY A 9 13.68 6.52 4.61
CA GLY A 9 12.52 6.52 5.52
C GLY A 9 11.35 5.65 5.05
N LEU A 10 11.35 5.18 3.80
CA LEU A 10 10.55 4.06 3.32
C LEU A 10 11.28 2.75 3.64
N VAL A 11 10.58 1.82 4.27
CA VAL A 11 11.14 0.48 4.51
C VAL A 11 10.25 -0.56 3.85
N ILE A 12 10.83 -1.30 2.91
CA ILE A 12 10.20 -2.42 2.22
C ILE A 12 10.78 -3.72 2.77
N TRP A 13 9.89 -4.62 3.14
CA TRP A 13 10.19 -5.87 3.84
C TRP A 13 9.45 -6.98 3.14
N ARG A 14 10.10 -8.14 2.93
CA ARG A 14 9.41 -9.33 2.44
C ARG A 14 9.64 -10.52 3.36
N SER A 15 8.59 -11.29 3.59
CA SER A 15 8.62 -12.61 4.22
C SER A 15 7.71 -13.55 3.43
N GLY A 16 8.29 -14.56 2.79
CA GLY A 16 7.53 -15.52 1.99
C GLY A 16 6.79 -14.85 0.83
N SER A 17 5.47 -15.04 0.75
CA SER A 17 4.58 -14.40 -0.23
C SER A 17 4.04 -13.04 0.22
N VAL A 18 4.53 -12.45 1.32
CA VAL A 18 3.99 -11.17 1.83
C VAL A 18 5.08 -10.10 1.86
N MET A 19 4.73 -8.91 1.41
CA MET A 19 5.52 -7.69 1.44
C MET A 19 4.83 -6.64 2.32
N TRP A 20 5.63 -5.88 3.06
CA TRP A 20 5.16 -4.71 3.80
C TRP A 20 5.89 -3.47 3.33
N VAL A 21 5.14 -2.40 3.14
CA VAL A 21 5.64 -1.09 2.74
C VAL A 21 5.27 -0.09 3.82
N TYR A 22 6.27 0.30 4.60
CA TYR A 22 6.10 1.20 5.73
C TYR A 22 6.49 2.62 5.38
N ARG A 23 5.58 3.57 5.60
CA ARG A 23 5.76 4.98 5.22
C ARG A 23 6.78 5.71 6.10
N GLY A 24 7.00 5.30 7.34
CA GLY A 24 7.74 6.10 8.33
C GLY A 24 6.83 7.00 9.15
N ASP A 25 7.00 7.06 10.47
CA ASP A 25 6.08 7.76 11.40
C ASP A 25 5.91 9.25 11.10
N ASN A 26 6.88 9.85 10.41
CA ASN A 26 6.93 11.27 10.07
C ASN A 26 6.68 11.56 8.58
N TYR A 27 6.13 10.59 7.83
CA TYR A 27 5.76 10.78 6.43
C TYR A 27 4.76 11.95 6.31
N GLN A 28 5.14 13.00 5.58
CA GLN A 28 4.25 14.08 5.19
C GLN A 28 3.87 13.90 3.73
N CYS A 29 2.58 13.62 3.48
CA CYS A 29 2.05 13.50 2.14
C CYS A 29 2.16 14.85 1.41
N PRO A 30 2.79 14.92 0.22
CA PRO A 30 2.97 16.18 -0.51
C PRO A 30 1.71 16.66 -1.23
N MET A 31 0.62 15.88 -1.24
CA MET A 31 -0.60 16.17 -2.03
C MET A 31 -1.48 17.31 -1.50
N ASN A 32 -1.09 18.00 -0.42
CA ASN A 32 -1.86 19.14 0.14
C ASN A 32 -1.72 20.45 -0.67
N GLY A 33 -1.90 20.37 -2.00
CA GLY A 33 -1.88 21.51 -2.90
C GLY A 33 -3.19 21.79 -3.64
N ASN A 34 -4.19 20.90 -3.62
CA ASN A 34 -5.46 21.22 -4.29
C ASN A 34 -6.65 20.43 -3.73
N ARG A 35 -7.38 21.04 -2.80
CA ARG A 35 -8.76 20.64 -2.48
C ARG A 35 -9.64 21.08 -3.64
N HIS A 36 -9.83 20.23 -4.64
CA HIS A 36 -11.01 20.35 -5.49
C HIS A 36 -12.16 19.62 -4.80
N SER A 37 -13.06 20.41 -4.23
CA SER A 37 -14.41 19.97 -3.90
C SER A 37 -15.09 19.45 -5.17
N SER A 38 -15.16 18.15 -5.35
CA SER A 38 -16.05 17.54 -6.32
C SER A 38 -17.35 17.21 -5.62
N LYS A 39 -18.37 18.01 -5.92
CA LYS A 39 -19.77 17.81 -5.56
C LYS A 39 -20.26 16.43 -6.03
N GLY A 40 -21.19 15.88 -5.25
CA GLY A 40 -21.83 14.60 -5.51
C GLY A 40 -22.61 14.54 -6.82
N GLY A 41 -22.82 13.30 -7.24
CA GLY A 41 -23.78 12.88 -8.24
C GLY A 41 -24.12 11.43 -7.93
N ASP A 42 -25.32 11.22 -7.38
CA ASP A 42 -25.95 9.91 -7.22
C ASP A 42 -26.37 9.40 -8.58
N GLU A 43 -25.84 8.27 -9.03
CA GLU A 43 -26.48 7.43 -10.05
C GLU A 43 -26.40 5.96 -9.61
N MET A 44 -27.60 5.42 -9.36
CA MET A 44 -27.94 4.06 -8.97
C MET A 44 -27.98 3.14 -10.22
N SER A 45 -27.83 1.83 -9.97
CA SER A 45 -28.02 0.63 -10.84
C SER A 45 -26.77 0.09 -11.52
N ASP A 46 -26.46 -1.22 -11.51
CA ASP A 46 -27.25 -2.42 -11.19
C ASP A 46 -26.50 -3.36 -10.23
N SER A 47 -27.22 -3.85 -9.22
CA SER A 47 -26.79 -4.85 -8.26
C SER A 47 -26.76 -6.24 -8.89
N VAL A 48 -25.58 -6.66 -9.37
CA VAL A 48 -25.27 -8.08 -9.55
C VAL A 48 -25.05 -8.66 -8.15
N MET A 49 -26.03 -9.42 -7.68
CA MET A 49 -26.03 -10.11 -6.39
C MET A 49 -24.82 -11.06 -6.29
N TRP A 50 -23.73 -10.61 -5.66
CA TRP A 50 -22.69 -11.51 -5.20
C TRP A 50 -23.20 -12.20 -3.94
N ASN A 51 -23.53 -13.49 -4.08
CA ASN A 51 -23.90 -14.35 -2.98
C ASN A 51 -22.62 -14.64 -2.16
N GLN A 52 -22.21 -13.69 -1.32
CA GLN A 52 -21.08 -13.84 -0.40
C GLN A 52 -21.59 -14.33 0.94
N GLN A 53 -21.24 -15.57 1.28
CA GLN A 53 -21.14 -15.98 2.67
C GLN A 53 -20.01 -15.16 3.31
N GLN A 54 -20.32 -13.95 3.77
CA GLN A 54 -19.44 -13.27 4.73
C GLN A 54 -19.53 -14.05 6.06
N PRO A 55 -18.41 -14.32 6.73
CA PRO A 55 -18.45 -14.99 8.03
C PRO A 55 -19.19 -14.09 9.02
N GLU A 56 -20.22 -14.64 9.68
CA GLU A 56 -21.16 -13.92 10.55
C GLU A 56 -20.55 -13.28 11.83
N ASN A 57 -19.21 -13.25 11.96
CA ASN A 57 -18.48 -12.80 13.15
C ASN A 57 -17.32 -11.82 12.81
N MET A 58 -17.58 -10.76 12.05
CA MET A 58 -16.58 -9.72 11.77
C MET A 58 -16.53 -8.68 12.89
N THR A 59 -15.33 -8.26 13.33
CA THR A 59 -15.24 -7.17 14.33
C THR A 59 -15.57 -5.81 13.69
N PRO A 60 -15.94 -4.77 14.48
CA PRO A 60 -16.15 -3.43 13.96
C PRO A 60 -14.91 -2.87 13.23
N GLU A 61 -13.71 -3.17 13.74
CA GLU A 61 -12.44 -2.74 13.14
C GLU A 61 -12.20 -3.42 11.79
N GLU A 62 -12.52 -4.71 11.68
CA GLU A 62 -12.44 -5.46 10.42
C GLU A 62 -13.45 -4.94 9.40
N THR A 63 -14.66 -4.56 9.84
CA THR A 63 -15.68 -3.97 8.97
C THR A 63 -15.25 -2.59 8.46
N GLU A 64 -14.65 -1.76 9.30
CA GLU A 64 -14.09 -0.47 8.90
C GLU A 64 -12.94 -0.66 7.91
N PHE A 65 -12.06 -1.62 8.17
CA PHE A 65 -10.98 -1.97 7.26
C PHE A 65 -11.51 -2.46 5.91
N ASP A 66 -12.53 -3.31 5.91
CA ASP A 66 -13.12 -3.81 4.67
C ASP A 66 -13.74 -2.67 3.87
N ARG A 67 -14.57 -1.81 4.47
CA ARG A 67 -15.14 -0.63 3.78
C ARG A 67 -14.06 0.31 3.26
N MET A 68 -12.96 0.48 4.01
CA MET A 68 -11.84 1.32 3.58
C MET A 68 -11.24 0.81 2.26
N LEU A 69 -11.21 -0.50 2.02
CA LEU A 69 -10.59 -1.09 0.83
C LEU A 69 -11.39 -0.84 -0.46
N ASP A 70 -12.68 -0.52 -0.39
CA ASP A 70 -13.52 -0.22 -1.56
C ASP A 70 -13.03 1.01 -2.34
N ASP A 71 -12.35 1.94 -1.66
CA ASP A 71 -11.79 3.17 -2.24
C ASP A 71 -10.58 2.94 -3.17
N PHE A 72 -10.04 1.72 -3.22
CA PHE A 72 -8.75 1.44 -3.85
C PHE A 72 -8.84 0.58 -5.11
N GLY A 73 -9.90 -0.22 -5.28
CA GLY A 73 -10.08 -1.02 -6.49
C GLY A 73 -10.88 -2.31 -6.29
N PRO A 74 -10.93 -3.17 -7.32
CA PRO A 74 -11.68 -4.43 -7.28
C PRO A 74 -11.08 -5.39 -6.27
N ARG A 75 -11.90 -6.27 -5.68
CA ARG A 75 -11.43 -7.31 -4.77
C ARG A 75 -10.88 -8.52 -5.51
N PHE A 76 -9.85 -9.14 -4.94
CA PHE A 76 -9.31 -10.40 -5.44
C PHE A 76 -10.15 -11.56 -4.92
N VAL A 77 -11.00 -12.11 -5.79
CA VAL A 77 -11.98 -13.15 -5.42
C VAL A 77 -11.33 -14.52 -5.15
N ASP A 78 -10.25 -14.84 -5.86
CA ASP A 78 -9.52 -16.11 -5.69
C ASP A 78 -8.57 -16.08 -4.48
N TRP A 79 -8.89 -15.30 -3.46
CA TRP A 79 -8.10 -15.19 -2.25
C TRP A 79 -8.16 -16.49 -1.45
N TRP A 80 -6.98 -17.05 -1.16
CA TRP A 80 -6.82 -18.37 -0.55
C TRP A 80 -6.77 -18.33 0.98
N ASP A 81 -6.63 -17.14 1.57
CA ASP A 81 -6.60 -16.94 3.01
C ASP A 81 -8.00 -16.54 3.51
N THR A 82 -8.25 -16.70 4.81
CA THR A 82 -9.55 -16.37 5.39
C THR A 82 -9.68 -14.88 5.69
N GLY A 83 -10.92 -14.40 5.79
CA GLY A 83 -11.24 -13.03 6.19
C GLY A 83 -11.40 -12.06 5.02
N ILE A 84 -10.85 -10.86 5.17
CA ILE A 84 -11.10 -9.73 4.27
C ILE A 84 -10.39 -9.92 2.94
N LEU A 85 -11.14 -9.80 1.84
CA LEU A 85 -10.59 -9.91 0.50
C LEU A 85 -9.71 -8.68 0.20
N PRO A 86 -8.42 -8.86 -0.12
CA PRO A 86 -7.57 -7.75 -0.51
C PRO A 86 -7.97 -7.20 -1.88
N VAL A 87 -7.53 -5.98 -2.16
CA VAL A 87 -7.67 -5.36 -3.49
C VAL A 87 -6.76 -6.06 -4.49
N ASP A 88 -7.29 -6.38 -5.67
CA ASP A 88 -6.52 -6.94 -6.77
C ASP A 88 -5.64 -5.85 -7.41
N ALA A 89 -4.36 -5.87 -7.05
CA ALA A 89 -3.38 -4.91 -7.55
C ALA A 89 -2.99 -5.11 -9.03
N ASP A 90 -3.32 -6.26 -9.62
CA ASP A 90 -3.09 -6.50 -11.05
C ASP A 90 -4.12 -5.77 -11.92
N LEU A 91 -5.32 -5.53 -11.38
CA LEU A 91 -6.40 -4.78 -12.03
C LEU A 91 -6.24 -3.26 -11.90
N LEU A 92 -5.31 -2.78 -11.07
CA LEU A 92 -4.99 -1.37 -10.96
C LEU A 92 -4.25 -0.87 -12.22
N PRO A 93 -4.38 0.43 -12.57
CA PRO A 93 -3.74 0.99 -13.75
C PRO A 93 -2.23 0.67 -13.81
N PRO A 94 -1.73 0.07 -14.91
CA PRO A 94 -0.31 -0.25 -15.06
C PRO A 94 0.58 1.00 -15.08
N THR A 95 0.07 2.06 -15.70
CA THR A 95 0.68 3.38 -15.76
C THR A 95 -0.38 4.42 -15.46
N VAL A 96 0.03 5.52 -14.84
CA VAL A 96 -0.86 6.65 -14.53
C VAL A 96 -0.39 7.84 -15.37
N PRO A 97 -1.26 8.46 -16.19
CA PRO A 97 -0.93 9.68 -16.91
C PRO A 97 -0.41 10.75 -15.94
N ASP A 98 0.66 11.44 -16.34
CA ASP A 98 1.31 12.48 -15.52
C ASP A 98 1.75 12.01 -14.12
N TYR A 99 2.07 10.72 -13.97
CA TYR A 99 2.54 10.19 -12.69
C TYR A 99 3.77 10.95 -12.19
N ARG A 100 3.55 11.80 -11.19
CA ARG A 100 4.62 12.47 -10.46
C ARG A 100 4.91 11.66 -9.22
N THR A 101 6.14 11.18 -9.12
CA THR A 101 6.65 10.66 -7.85
C THR A 101 6.38 11.68 -6.74
N PRO A 102 5.68 11.31 -5.67
CA PRO A 102 5.49 12.18 -4.53
C PRO A 102 6.84 12.58 -3.95
N LEU A 103 7.03 13.88 -3.75
CA LEU A 103 8.24 14.42 -3.15
C LEU A 103 8.23 14.23 -1.64
N ARG A 104 8.95 13.24 -1.13
CA ARG A 104 9.08 13.07 0.32
C ARG A 104 9.98 14.15 0.92
N LEU A 105 9.44 14.94 1.85
CA LEU A 105 10.22 15.86 2.69
C LEU A 105 10.69 15.12 3.94
N LEU A 106 12.01 15.00 4.12
CA LEU A 106 12.61 14.52 5.36
C LEU A 106 12.96 15.74 6.24
N PRO A 107 12.43 15.86 7.47
CA PRO A 107 12.89 16.88 8.40
C PRO A 107 14.40 16.76 8.66
N ALA A 108 15.10 17.89 8.77
CA ALA A 108 16.54 17.91 9.05
C ALA A 108 16.86 17.26 10.40
N LYS A 109 18.02 16.57 10.48
CA LYS A 109 18.52 15.81 11.65
C LYS A 109 17.84 14.47 11.95
N MET A 110 16.95 13.99 11.09
CA MET A 110 16.31 12.71 11.33
C MET A 110 17.13 11.53 10.82
N HIS A 111 17.19 10.47 11.62
CA HIS A 111 17.93 9.26 11.27
C HIS A 111 17.10 8.42 10.29
N PRO A 112 17.57 8.12 9.07
CA PRO A 112 16.81 7.40 8.06
C PRO A 112 16.64 5.90 8.36
N ARG A 113 16.98 5.46 9.59
CA ARG A 113 17.07 4.06 10.00
C ARG A 113 16.24 3.82 11.25
N LEU A 114 15.24 2.95 11.13
CA LEU A 114 14.59 2.26 12.25
C LEU A 114 15.62 1.45 13.04
N THR A 115 15.52 1.49 14.37
CA THR A 115 16.24 0.58 15.27
C THR A 115 15.72 -0.86 15.12
N ASN A 116 16.50 -1.85 15.56
CA ASN A 116 16.09 -3.26 15.49
C ASN A 116 14.83 -3.55 16.33
N ASP A 117 14.65 -2.84 17.44
CA ASP A 117 13.52 -3.02 18.35
C ASP A 117 12.23 -2.44 17.76
N GLU A 118 12.29 -1.20 17.24
CA GLU A 118 11.17 -0.60 16.51
C GLU A 118 10.79 -1.46 15.30
N HIS A 119 11.80 -1.95 14.59
CA HIS A 119 11.61 -2.84 13.46
C HIS A 119 10.85 -4.11 13.85
N THR A 120 11.23 -4.75 14.96
CA THR A 120 10.58 -5.97 15.45
C THR A 120 9.13 -5.70 15.89
N LYS A 121 8.89 -4.59 16.59
CA LYS A 121 7.53 -4.17 16.99
C LYS A 121 6.64 -3.93 15.78
N MET A 122 7.13 -3.19 14.79
CA MET A 122 6.41 -2.92 13.55
C MET A 122 6.07 -4.21 12.80
N LEU A 123 7.01 -5.16 12.70
CA LEU A 123 6.73 -6.44 12.04
C LEU A 123 5.67 -7.25 12.77
N LYS A 124 5.65 -7.21 14.12
CA LYS A 124 4.62 -7.89 14.92
C LYS A 124 3.23 -7.34 14.61
N LEU A 125 3.09 -6.00 14.58
CA LEU A 125 1.83 -5.34 14.22
C LEU A 125 1.42 -5.64 12.77
N ALA A 126 2.36 -5.50 11.84
CA ALA A 126 2.10 -5.65 10.42
C ALA A 126 1.75 -7.09 10.01
N LYS A 127 2.22 -8.09 10.76
CA LYS A 127 1.83 -9.49 10.56
C LYS A 127 0.38 -9.76 10.94
N ALA A 128 -0.11 -9.12 12.01
CA ALA A 128 -1.47 -9.29 12.49
C ALA A 128 -2.53 -8.64 11.58
N LEU A 129 -2.16 -7.60 10.83
CA LEU A 129 -3.08 -6.92 9.92
C LEU A 129 -3.48 -7.80 8.73
N PRO A 130 -4.74 -7.71 8.24
CA PRO A 130 -5.15 -8.28 6.97
C PRO A 130 -4.34 -7.71 5.79
N CYS A 131 -4.30 -8.44 4.68
CA CYS A 131 -3.67 -7.95 3.45
C CYS A 131 -4.52 -6.83 2.83
N HIS A 132 -3.88 -5.75 2.41
CA HIS A 132 -4.56 -4.66 1.74
C HIS A 132 -4.64 -4.91 0.22
N PHE A 133 -3.57 -5.48 -0.34
CA PHE A 133 -3.42 -5.72 -1.77
C PHE A 133 -2.96 -7.15 -2.04
N ALA A 134 -3.39 -7.73 -3.16
CA ALA A 134 -2.88 -8.96 -3.75
C ALA A 134 -2.28 -8.66 -5.13
N LEU A 135 -1.04 -9.05 -5.36
CA LEU A 135 -0.25 -8.69 -6.54
C LEU A 135 0.35 -9.92 -7.22
N GLY A 136 0.16 -10.04 -8.52
CA GLY A 136 0.67 -11.12 -9.35
C GLY A 136 1.75 -10.70 -10.35
N ARG A 137 1.99 -9.40 -10.53
CA ARG A 137 2.99 -8.86 -11.48
C ARG A 137 4.16 -8.16 -10.80
N ASN A 138 5.30 -8.09 -11.52
CA ASN A 138 6.54 -7.48 -11.02
C ASN A 138 6.85 -6.08 -11.60
N ARG A 139 6.06 -5.60 -12.56
CA ARG A 139 6.28 -4.35 -13.30
C ARG A 139 4.97 -3.59 -13.45
N ASN A 140 5.08 -2.32 -13.85
CA ASN A 140 3.93 -1.46 -14.10
C ASN A 140 3.11 -1.28 -12.82
N LEU A 141 3.79 -0.95 -11.72
CA LEU A 141 3.19 -0.84 -10.40
C LEU A 141 2.77 0.60 -10.07
N GLN A 142 2.59 1.49 -11.06
CA GLN A 142 2.27 2.89 -10.80
C GLN A 142 0.89 3.08 -10.16
N GLY A 143 -0.13 2.35 -10.62
CA GLY A 143 -1.46 2.37 -9.99
C GLY A 143 -1.42 1.83 -8.56
N LEU A 144 -0.68 0.75 -8.31
CA LEU A 144 -0.44 0.24 -6.96
C LEU A 144 0.30 1.26 -6.09
N ALA A 145 1.31 1.94 -6.63
CA ALA A 145 2.04 2.97 -5.91
C ALA A 145 1.12 4.14 -5.50
N CYS A 146 0.23 4.59 -6.40
CA CYS A 146 -0.80 5.58 -6.08
C CYS A 146 -1.76 5.10 -4.99
N ALA A 147 -2.20 3.85 -5.06
CA ALA A 147 -3.09 3.25 -4.06
C ALA A 147 -2.41 3.17 -2.68
N ILE A 148 -1.14 2.78 -2.62
CA ILE A 148 -0.34 2.76 -1.39
C ILE A 148 -0.22 4.17 -0.78
N LEU A 149 -0.03 5.19 -1.61
CA LEU A 149 0.06 6.58 -1.16
C LEU A 149 -1.24 7.07 -0.53
N LYS A 150 -2.38 6.80 -1.20
CA LYS A 150 -3.71 7.10 -0.66
C LYS A 150 -3.98 6.29 0.61
N LEU A 151 -3.53 5.03 0.68
CA LEU A 151 -3.67 4.19 1.86
C LEU A 151 -2.87 4.75 3.03
N TRP A 152 -1.71 5.36 2.78
CA TRP A 152 -0.89 5.95 3.83
C TRP A 152 -1.53 7.12 4.55
N GLU A 153 -2.61 7.70 4.04
CA GLU A 153 -3.39 8.70 4.77
C GLU A 153 -4.19 8.06 5.92
N LYS A 154 -4.53 6.78 5.79
CA LYS A 154 -5.36 6.01 6.74
C LYS A 154 -4.56 4.98 7.54
N SER A 155 -3.47 4.43 6.99
CA SER A 155 -2.66 3.36 7.60
C SER A 155 -1.16 3.66 7.54
N LEU A 156 -0.42 3.22 8.56
CA LEU A 156 1.05 3.36 8.58
C LEU A 156 1.78 2.40 7.64
N VAL A 157 1.15 1.26 7.32
CA VAL A 157 1.76 0.14 6.59
C VAL A 157 0.81 -0.34 5.51
N ALA A 158 1.33 -0.53 4.30
CA ALA A 158 0.64 -1.30 3.28
C ALA A 158 1.14 -2.76 3.33
N LYS A 159 0.24 -3.72 3.56
CA LYS A 159 0.52 -5.16 3.47
C LYS A 159 0.07 -5.67 2.11
N ILE A 160 1.00 -6.25 1.35
CA ILE A 160 0.81 -6.71 -0.03
C ILE A 160 1.13 -8.20 -0.08
N ALA A 161 0.16 -9.01 -0.44
CA ALA A 161 0.37 -10.42 -0.71
C ALA A 161 0.75 -10.64 -2.18
N VAL A 162 1.63 -11.59 -2.42
CA VAL A 162 1.96 -12.11 -3.74
C VAL A 162 1.00 -13.26 -4.02
N LYS A 163 0.31 -13.20 -5.16
CA LYS A 163 -0.64 -14.25 -5.57
C LYS A 163 0.07 -15.60 -5.75
N LEU A 164 -0.66 -16.70 -5.50
CA LEU A 164 -0.14 -18.05 -5.70
C LEU A 164 0.05 -18.33 -7.20
N GLY A 165 0.98 -19.22 -7.54
CA GLY A 165 1.25 -19.61 -8.93
C GLY A 165 2.03 -18.60 -9.77
N VAL A 166 2.44 -17.46 -9.20
CA VAL A 166 3.24 -16.44 -9.89
C VAL A 166 4.68 -16.92 -10.07
N GLN A 167 4.97 -17.45 -11.25
CA GLN A 167 6.31 -17.77 -11.72
C GLN A 167 7.12 -16.46 -11.89
N ASN A 168 8.41 -16.46 -11.57
CA ASN A 168 9.32 -15.31 -11.72
C ASN A 168 9.04 -14.07 -10.84
N THR A 169 8.55 -14.23 -9.61
CA THR A 169 8.46 -13.10 -8.67
C THR A 169 9.86 -12.54 -8.37
N ASN A 170 10.17 -11.32 -8.83
CA ASN A 170 11.46 -10.66 -8.60
C ASN A 170 11.31 -9.51 -7.60
N ASN A 171 11.83 -9.75 -6.40
CA ASN A 171 11.78 -8.80 -5.28
C ASN A 171 12.44 -7.48 -5.54
N GLU A 172 13.60 -7.51 -6.17
CA GLU A 172 14.40 -6.32 -6.41
C GLU A 172 13.68 -5.44 -7.44
N LEU A 173 13.10 -6.05 -8.48
CA LEU A 173 12.30 -5.33 -9.47
C LEU A 173 11.03 -4.75 -8.85
N MET A 174 10.28 -5.53 -8.07
CA MET A 174 9.09 -5.02 -7.38
C MET A 174 9.43 -3.86 -6.43
N ALA A 175 10.49 -4.00 -5.65
CA ALA A 175 10.95 -2.95 -4.75
C ALA A 175 11.42 -1.72 -5.54
N LEU A 176 12.07 -1.89 -6.69
CA LEU A 176 12.49 -0.79 -7.57
C LEU A 176 11.31 -0.05 -8.19
N GLU A 177 10.30 -0.77 -8.66
CA GLU A 177 9.06 -0.20 -9.19
C GLU A 177 8.29 0.56 -8.11
N LEU A 178 8.24 0.03 -6.87
CA LEU A 178 7.65 0.72 -5.73
C LEU A 178 8.54 1.84 -5.18
N LYS A 179 9.85 1.82 -5.45
CA LYS A 179 10.78 2.91 -5.10
C LYS A 179 10.47 4.19 -5.86
N ILE A 180 9.66 4.14 -6.92
CA ILE A 180 9.12 5.35 -7.57
C ILE A 180 8.26 6.16 -6.60
N ILE A 181 7.85 5.63 -5.45
CA ILE A 181 7.21 6.41 -4.37
C ILE A 181 8.19 7.38 -3.68
N ASP A 182 9.50 7.21 -3.89
CA ASP A 182 10.52 7.66 -2.94
C ASP A 182 11.52 8.68 -3.48
N LYS A 183 11.16 9.50 -4.47
CA LYS A 183 12.09 10.53 -4.99
C LYS A 183 12.25 11.65 -3.96
N TYR A 184 13.31 11.54 -3.16
CA TYR A 184 13.77 12.59 -2.25
C TYR A 184 14.27 13.82 -3.02
N ARG A 185 13.92 15.00 -2.52
CA ARG A 185 14.68 16.23 -2.77
C ARG A 185 15.14 16.76 -1.42
N LEU A 186 16.45 16.74 -1.17
CA LEU A 186 17.04 17.47 -0.05
C LEU A 186 16.85 18.96 -0.33
N LEU A 187 15.91 19.61 0.36
CA LEU A 187 15.88 21.06 0.43
C LEU A 187 16.92 21.50 1.45
N ILE A 188 18.16 21.71 0.99
CA ILE A 188 19.08 22.59 1.72
C ILE A 188 18.47 23.99 1.54
N LYS A 189 17.76 24.49 2.56
CA LYS A 189 17.43 25.92 2.59
C LYS A 189 18.76 26.65 2.79
N PRO A 190 19.22 27.52 1.87
CA PRO A 190 20.30 28.43 2.19
C PRO A 190 19.83 29.30 3.36
N VAL A 191 20.69 29.38 4.38
CA VAL A 191 20.58 30.33 5.48
C VAL A 191 20.87 31.72 4.95
#